data_AF-A0A426DFN5-F1
#
_entry.id   AF-A0A426DFN5-F1
#
_cell.length_a   1.000
_cell.length_b   1.000
_cell.length_c   1.000
_cell.angle_alpha   90.00
_cell.angle_beta   90.00
_cell.angle_gamma   90.00
#
_symmetry.space_group_name_H-M   'P 1'
#
loop_
_entity.id
_entity.type
_entity.pdbx_description
1 polymer ?
#
loop_
_entity_poly.entity_id
_entity_poly.type
_entity_poly.pdbx_seq_one_letter_code
_entity_poly.pdbx_strand_id
1 'polypeptide(L)'
;MKDEFTIVMLPYFAELIVADMTDSVRNLRFDAMRQVQDYLHHYEMLGYMPGLLCVIAEKKCRYIMAATTKADMEQIIKPHCPHYDGNRFIPGPYSIPEEEMICWSETSMKEPLTSVGLGRYLELFHQVFPEESKFLPV
;
A
#
# COMPACT_ATOMS: atom_id res chain seq x y z
N MET A 1 -17.54 -0.06 -14.12
CA MET A 1 -17.20 1.23 -13.46
C MET A 1 -15.70 1.37 -13.61
N LYS A 2 -15.12 2.56 -13.81
CA LYS A 2 -13.65 2.67 -13.69
C LYS A 2 -13.35 2.72 -12.20
N ASP A 3 -12.45 1.88 -11.75
CA ASP A 3 -12.11 1.76 -10.33
C ASP A 3 -11.46 3.07 -9.85
N GLU A 4 -11.88 3.60 -8.70
CA GLU A 4 -11.56 4.98 -8.27
C GLU A 4 -10.05 5.23 -8.19
N PHE A 5 -9.30 4.23 -7.73
CA PHE A 5 -7.84 4.32 -7.65
C PHE A 5 -7.18 4.44 -9.03
N THR A 6 -7.81 3.96 -10.11
CA THR A 6 -7.29 4.14 -11.47
C THR A 6 -7.26 5.62 -11.82
N ILE A 7 -8.25 6.41 -11.39
CA ILE A 7 -8.27 7.88 -11.59
C ILE A 7 -7.11 8.54 -10.83
N VAL A 8 -6.83 8.10 -9.60
CA VAL A 8 -5.70 8.57 -8.80
C VAL A 8 -4.35 8.28 -9.47
N MET A 9 -4.23 7.16 -10.18
CA MET A 9 -2.99 6.76 -10.85
C MET A 9 -2.75 7.49 -12.20
N LEU A 10 -3.80 7.99 -12.87
CA LEU A 10 -3.68 8.66 -14.17
C LEU A 10 -2.62 9.78 -14.25
N PRO A 11 -2.53 10.74 -13.31
CA PRO A 11 -1.51 11.78 -13.38
C PRO A 11 -0.08 11.22 -13.33
N TYR A 12 0.13 10.11 -12.61
CA TYR A 12 1.44 9.46 -12.56
C TYR A 12 1.81 8.77 -13.88
N PHE A 13 0.84 8.10 -14.53
CA PHE A 13 1.06 7.57 -15.87
C PHE A 13 1.32 8.67 -16.90
N ALA A 14 0.61 9.80 -16.82
CA ALA A 14 0.86 10.94 -17.68
C ALA A 14 2.28 11.50 -17.48
N GLU A 15 2.73 11.62 -16.23
CA GLU A 15 4.09 12.07 -15.90
C GLU A 15 5.16 11.14 -16.51
N LEU A 16 4.96 9.82 -16.47
CA LEU A 16 5.88 8.88 -17.12
C LEU A 16 6.03 9.10 -18.62
N ILE A 17 4.96 9.55 -19.29
CA ILE A 17 4.96 9.80 -20.74
C ILE A 17 5.73 11.09 -21.07
N VAL A 18 5.55 12.14 -20.26
CA VAL A 18 6.08 13.48 -20.58
C VAL A 18 7.46 13.77 -19.98
N ALA A 19 7.83 13.10 -18.89
CA ALA A 19 9.07 13.37 -18.20
C ALA A 19 10.29 12.91 -19.01
N ASP A 20 11.35 13.72 -18.93
CA ASP A 20 12.63 13.44 -19.55
C ASP A 20 13.37 12.35 -18.76
N MET A 21 13.26 11.12 -19.27
CA MET A 21 13.92 9.94 -18.71
C MET A 21 14.22 8.92 -19.81
N THR A 22 15.13 7.99 -19.51
CA THR A 22 15.45 6.91 -20.46
C THR A 22 14.26 5.96 -20.60
N ASP A 23 14.14 5.34 -21.78
CA ASP A 23 13.09 4.34 -22.03
C ASP A 23 13.14 3.18 -21.04
N SER A 24 14.34 2.77 -20.60
CA SER A 24 14.47 1.70 -19.60
C SER A 24 13.86 2.09 -18.25
N VAL A 25 14.10 3.32 -17.78
CA VAL A 25 13.53 3.84 -16.52
C VAL A 25 12.02 4.01 -16.68
N ARG A 26 11.56 4.54 -17.82
CA ARG A 26 10.13 4.69 -18.11
C ARG A 26 9.39 3.36 -18.07
N ASN A 27 9.90 2.36 -18.79
CA ASN A 27 9.29 1.03 -18.86
C ASN A 27 9.29 0.36 -17.48
N LEU A 28 10.39 0.47 -16.73
CA LEU A 28 10.47 -0.07 -15.36
C LEU A 28 9.40 0.52 -14.44
N ARG A 29 9.23 1.85 -14.45
CA ARG A 29 8.20 2.53 -13.63
C ARG A 29 6.79 2.20 -14.11
N PHE A 30 6.57 2.12 -15.41
CA PHE A 30 5.28 1.76 -15.98
C PHE A 30 4.87 0.34 -15.57
N ASP A 31 5.78 -0.64 -15.68
CA ASP A 31 5.55 -2.02 -15.26
C ASP A 31 5.31 -2.13 -13.75
N ALA A 32 6.01 -1.31 -12.95
CA ALA A 32 5.78 -1.23 -11.51
C ALA A 32 4.38 -0.68 -11.18
N MET A 33 3.96 0.42 -11.81
CA MET A 33 2.62 0.99 -11.61
C MET A 33 1.52 0.03 -12.06
N ARG A 34 1.73 -0.71 -13.16
CA ARG A 34 0.78 -1.74 -13.61
C ARG A 34 0.63 -2.85 -12.57
N GLN A 35 1.73 -3.35 -12.00
CA GLN A 35 1.67 -4.35 -10.94
C GLN A 35 0.96 -3.82 -9.69
N VAL A 36 1.21 -2.57 -9.30
CA VAL A 36 0.45 -1.92 -8.21
C VAL A 36 -1.04 -1.90 -8.53
N GLN A 37 -1.39 -1.56 -9.77
CA GLN A 37 -2.79 -1.58 -10.22
C GLN A 37 -3.40 -2.98 -10.06
N ASP A 38 -2.68 -4.04 -10.46
CA ASP A 38 -3.14 -5.43 -10.32
C ASP A 38 -3.41 -5.81 -8.84
N TYR A 39 -2.53 -5.41 -7.92
CA TYR A 39 -2.74 -5.60 -6.47
C TYR A 39 -3.98 -4.83 -5.97
N LEU A 40 -4.20 -3.60 -6.42
CA LEU A 40 -5.35 -2.80 -6.01
C LEU A 40 -6.67 -3.39 -6.51
N HIS A 41 -6.74 -3.87 -7.75
CA HIS A 41 -7.91 -4.61 -8.23
C HIS A 41 -8.16 -5.88 -7.41
N HIS A 42 -7.09 -6.58 -7.01
CA HIS A 42 -7.25 -7.74 -6.13
C HIS A 42 -7.90 -7.36 -4.79
N TYR A 43 -7.44 -6.29 -4.15
CA TYR A 43 -8.04 -5.79 -2.92
C TYR A 43 -9.49 -5.31 -3.11
N GLU A 44 -9.79 -4.66 -4.23
CA GLU A 44 -11.16 -4.27 -4.57
C GLU A 44 -12.08 -5.49 -4.72
N MET A 45 -11.61 -6.54 -5.39
CA MET A 45 -12.34 -7.80 -5.54
C MET A 45 -12.59 -8.51 -4.20
N LEU A 46 -11.74 -8.28 -3.20
CA LEU A 46 -11.92 -8.75 -1.83
C LEU A 46 -12.86 -7.86 -0.99
N GLY A 47 -13.33 -6.74 -1.55
CA GLY A 47 -14.30 -5.85 -0.92
C GLY A 47 -13.69 -4.73 -0.06
N TYR A 48 -12.39 -4.44 -0.21
CA TYR A 48 -11.78 -3.31 0.50
C TYR A 48 -12.28 -1.96 -0.03
N MET A 49 -12.41 -0.99 0.87
CA MET A 49 -13.08 0.28 0.58
C MET A 49 -12.33 1.11 -0.47
N PRO A 50 -13.02 1.72 -1.45
CA PRO A 50 -12.37 2.50 -2.52
C PRO A 50 -11.45 3.62 -2.02
N GLY A 51 -11.85 4.35 -0.98
CA GLY A 51 -11.04 5.41 -0.38
C GLY A 51 -9.70 4.91 0.18
N LEU A 52 -9.70 3.71 0.79
CA LEU A 52 -8.48 3.07 1.28
C LEU A 52 -7.53 2.72 0.13
N LEU A 53 -8.08 2.15 -0.95
CA LEU A 53 -7.32 1.77 -2.15
C LEU A 53 -6.75 3.00 -2.87
N CYS A 54 -7.49 4.11 -2.90
CA CYS A 54 -7.00 5.38 -3.45
C CYS A 54 -5.77 5.90 -2.71
N VAL A 55 -5.77 5.84 -1.38
CA VAL A 55 -4.63 6.28 -0.56
C VAL A 55 -3.41 5.38 -0.79
N ILE A 56 -3.60 4.06 -0.89
CA ILE A 56 -2.52 3.12 -1.22
C ILE A 56 -1.95 3.43 -2.61
N ALA A 57 -2.82 3.63 -3.60
CA ALA A 57 -2.43 3.95 -4.98
C ALA A 57 -1.58 5.21 -5.04
N GLU A 58 -2.01 6.29 -4.39
CA GLU A 58 -1.29 7.56 -4.36
C GLU A 58 0.10 7.39 -3.74
N LYS A 59 0.19 6.75 -2.57
CA LYS A 59 1.45 6.57 -1.84
C LYS A 59 2.43 5.69 -2.64
N LYS A 60 1.97 4.56 -3.19
CA LYS A 60 2.82 3.68 -4.02
C LYS A 60 3.29 4.37 -5.29
N CYS A 61 2.43 5.08 -5.99
CA CYS A 61 2.83 5.81 -7.20
C CYS A 61 3.88 6.88 -6.87
N ARG A 62 3.71 7.62 -5.78
CA ARG A 62 4.70 8.59 -5.30
C ARG A 62 6.05 7.94 -5.01
N TYR A 63 6.07 6.79 -4.35
CA TYR A 63 7.31 6.05 -4.10
C TYR A 63 7.94 5.53 -5.39
N ILE A 64 7.17 4.99 -6.33
CA ILE A 64 7.69 4.53 -7.63
C ILE A 64 8.35 5.66 -8.42
N MET A 65 7.76 6.86 -8.39
CA MET A 65 8.33 8.04 -9.03
C MET A 65 9.64 8.50 -8.39
N ALA A 66 9.79 8.31 -7.07
CA ALA A 66 11.00 8.67 -6.33
C ALA A 66 12.09 7.58 -6.37
N ALA A 67 11.72 6.32 -6.58
CA ALA A 67 12.64 5.19 -6.56
C ALA A 67 13.71 5.28 -7.67
N THR A 68 14.95 4.97 -7.30
CA THR A 68 16.12 4.99 -8.18
C THR A 68 16.67 3.60 -8.47
N THR A 69 16.26 2.57 -7.71
CA THR A 69 16.75 1.20 -7.90
C THR A 69 15.61 0.22 -8.15
N LYS A 70 15.92 -0.89 -8.82
CA LYS A 70 14.97 -1.99 -9.02
C LYS A 70 14.55 -2.63 -7.69
N ALA A 71 15.48 -2.72 -6.74
CA ALA A 71 15.22 -3.28 -5.41
C ALA A 71 14.22 -2.42 -4.62
N ASP A 72 14.31 -1.09 -4.74
CA ASP A 72 13.31 -0.18 -4.16
C ASP A 72 11.93 -0.43 -4.78
N MET A 73 11.84 -0.55 -6.11
CA MET A 73 10.55 -0.80 -6.77
C MET A 73 9.93 -2.14 -6.35
N GLU A 74 10.72 -3.20 -6.22
CA GLU A 74 10.23 -4.49 -5.72
C GLU A 74 9.70 -4.39 -4.29
N GLN A 75 10.33 -3.54 -3.45
CA GLN A 75 9.84 -3.24 -2.12
C GLN A 75 8.56 -2.39 -2.12
N ILE A 76 8.40 -1.49 -3.08
CA ILE A 76 7.22 -0.62 -3.16
C ILE A 76 6.00 -1.37 -3.69
N ILE A 77 6.18 -2.24 -4.70
CA ILE A 77 5.08 -2.92 -5.39
C ILE A 77 4.36 -3.87 -4.45
N LYS A 78 5.10 -4.77 -3.81
CA LYS A 78 4.52 -5.84 -2.99
C LYS A 78 4.18 -5.31 -1.59
N PRO A 79 3.12 -5.81 -0.95
CA PRO A 79 2.95 -5.62 0.48
C PRO A 79 4.12 -6.29 1.22
N HIS A 80 4.67 -5.61 2.23
CA HIS A 80 5.73 -6.15 3.08
C HIS A 80 5.32 -6.14 4.53
N CYS A 81 5.70 -7.20 5.23
CA CYS A 81 5.55 -7.28 6.67
C CYS A 81 6.57 -6.33 7.34
N PRO A 82 6.16 -5.51 8.33
CA PRO A 82 7.10 -4.75 9.13
C PRO A 82 8.07 -5.68 9.87
N HIS A 83 9.27 -5.16 10.18
CA HIS A 83 10.25 -5.92 10.96
C HIS A 83 9.86 -5.91 12.45
N TYR A 84 9.77 -7.07 13.10
CA TYR A 84 9.56 -7.16 14.54
C TYR A 84 10.89 -7.38 15.26
N ASP A 85 11.27 -6.44 16.14
CA ASP A 85 12.56 -6.47 16.86
C ASP A 85 12.53 -7.28 18.17
N GLY A 86 11.41 -7.97 18.45
CA GLY A 86 11.16 -8.64 19.73
C GLY A 86 10.31 -7.81 20.70
N ASN A 87 10.14 -6.52 20.44
CA ASN A 87 9.35 -5.60 21.27
C ASN A 87 8.28 -4.82 20.48
N ARG A 88 8.60 -4.36 19.26
CA ARG A 88 7.67 -3.59 18.41
C ARG A 88 7.88 -3.87 16.93
N PHE A 89 6.86 -3.53 16.14
CA PHE A 89 6.97 -3.50 14.69
C PHE A 89 7.61 -2.20 14.23
N ILE A 90 8.65 -2.32 13.41
CA ILE A 90 9.43 -1.23 12.84
C ILE A 90 9.00 -1.09 11.37
N PRO A 91 8.36 0.03 10.99
CA PRO A 91 8.03 0.31 9.60
C PRO A 91 9.30 0.42 8.75
N GLY A 92 9.23 -0.12 7.53
CA GLY A 92 10.27 0.05 6.51
C GLY A 92 10.14 1.41 5.78
N PRO A 93 11.11 1.74 4.91
CA PRO A 93 11.16 3.02 4.20
C PRO A 93 9.96 3.25 3.26
N TYR A 94 9.33 2.18 2.79
CA TYR A 94 8.18 2.22 1.88
C TYR A 94 6.89 1.71 2.55
N SER A 95 6.85 1.66 3.88
CA SER A 95 5.66 1.19 4.59
C SER A 95 4.46 2.09 4.34
N ILE A 96 3.32 1.44 4.07
CA ILE A 96 2.02 2.08 3.85
C ILE A 96 1.06 1.48 4.89
N PRO A 97 0.72 2.22 5.97
CA PRO A 97 -0.13 1.73 7.04
C PRO A 97 -1.46 1.13 6.55
N GLU A 98 -2.05 1.74 5.52
CA GLU A 98 -3.29 1.30 4.89
C GLU A 98 -3.18 -0.12 4.31
N GLU A 99 -2.06 -0.42 3.65
CA GLU A 99 -1.81 -1.74 3.05
C GLU A 99 -1.36 -2.76 4.10
N GLU A 100 -0.54 -2.34 5.07
CA GLU A 100 -0.18 -3.20 6.20
C GLU A 100 -1.43 -3.65 6.98
N MET A 101 -2.37 -2.74 7.19
CA MET A 101 -3.66 -3.01 7.83
C MET A 101 -4.50 -4.03 7.04
N ILE A 102 -4.51 -3.95 5.71
CA ILE A 102 -5.11 -4.98 4.84
C ILE A 102 -4.46 -6.34 5.10
N CYS A 103 -3.12 -6.41 5.18
CA CYS A 103 -2.42 -7.67 5.44
C CYS A 103 -2.79 -8.27 6.81
N TRP A 104 -2.93 -7.45 7.85
CA TRP A 104 -3.36 -7.92 9.17
C TRP A 104 -4.82 -8.39 9.16
N SER A 105 -5.71 -7.67 8.47
CA SER A 105 -7.09 -8.09 8.23
C SER A 105 -7.15 -9.47 7.57
N GLU A 106 -6.42 -9.68 6.46
CA GLU A 106 -6.39 -10.99 5.77
C GLU A 106 -5.79 -12.11 6.60
N THR A 107 -4.75 -11.80 7.38
CA THR A 107 -4.14 -12.79 8.28
C THR A 107 -5.15 -13.23 9.34
N SER A 108 -5.92 -12.29 9.91
CA SER A 108 -6.95 -12.59 10.91
C SER A 108 -8.09 -13.46 10.38
N MET A 109 -8.37 -13.40 9.07
CA MET A 109 -9.36 -14.25 8.42
C MET A 109 -8.89 -15.71 8.27
N LYS A 110 -7.57 -15.95 8.30
CA LYS A 110 -6.98 -17.29 8.17
C LYS A 110 -6.80 -17.94 9.54
N GLU A 111 -6.21 -17.20 10.48
CA GLU A 111 -5.94 -17.65 11.83
C GLU A 111 -6.07 -16.50 12.84
N PRO A 112 -6.43 -16.78 14.11
CA PRO A 112 -6.44 -15.76 15.15
C PRO A 112 -5.08 -15.07 15.28
N LEU A 113 -5.08 -13.74 15.30
CA LEU A 113 -3.87 -12.97 15.54
C LEU A 113 -3.35 -13.20 16.97
N THR A 114 -2.03 -13.22 17.12
CA THR A 114 -1.41 -13.12 18.44
C THR A 114 -1.75 -11.78 19.09
N SER A 115 -1.59 -11.66 20.41
CA SER A 115 -1.80 -10.38 21.11
C SER A 115 -0.97 -9.24 20.52
N VAL A 116 0.27 -9.54 20.11
CA VAL A 116 1.19 -8.59 19.47
C VAL A 116 0.68 -8.18 18.08
N GLY A 117 0.25 -9.14 17.26
CA GLY A 117 -0.30 -8.87 15.93
C GLY A 117 -1.62 -8.09 15.99
N LEU A 118 -2.52 -8.45 16.92
CA LEU A 118 -3.76 -7.71 17.15
C LEU A 118 -3.48 -6.29 17.61
N GLY A 119 -2.53 -6.10 18.53
CA GLY A 119 -2.12 -4.76 18.98
C GLY A 119 -1.65 -3.88 17.82
N ARG A 120 -0.83 -4.43 16.92
CA ARG A 120 -0.39 -3.71 15.70
C ARG A 120 -1.55 -3.42 14.76
N TYR A 121 -2.45 -4.38 14.56
CA TYR A 121 -3.61 -4.18 13.70
C TYR A 121 -4.51 -3.04 14.21
N LEU A 122 -4.75 -3.00 15.53
CA LEU A 122 -5.49 -1.91 16.15
C LEU A 122 -4.74 -0.58 16.05
N GLU A 123 -3.43 -0.54 16.30
CA GLU A 123 -2.62 0.68 16.12
C GLU A 123 -2.77 1.26 14.71
N LEU A 124 -2.67 0.42 13.68
CA LEU A 124 -2.88 0.81 12.29
C LEU A 124 -4.30 1.28 12.03
N PHE A 125 -5.30 0.61 12.61
CA PHE A 125 -6.70 1.03 12.46
C PHE A 125 -6.93 2.43 13.03
N HIS A 126 -6.38 2.75 14.20
CA HIS A 126 -6.44 4.10 14.77
C HIS A 126 -5.71 5.13 13.88
N GLN A 127 -4.59 4.74 13.27
CA GLN A 127 -3.83 5.60 12.38
C GLN A 127 -4.58 5.90 11.07
N VAL A 128 -5.22 4.88 10.47
CA VAL A 128 -5.86 4.97 9.16
C VAL A 128 -7.28 5.52 9.25
N PHE A 129 -8.01 5.18 10.33
CA PHE A 129 -9.41 5.57 10.56
C PHE A 129 -9.57 6.26 11.91
N PRO A 130 -8.98 7.46 12.09
CA PRO A 130 -8.97 8.14 13.38
C PRO A 130 -10.37 8.52 13.88
N GLU A 131 -11.32 8.79 12.99
CA GLU A 131 -12.69 9.16 13.37
C GLU A 131 -13.51 7.93 13.79
N GLU A 132 -13.40 6.83 13.05
CA GLU A 132 -14.08 5.57 13.31
C GLU A 132 -13.50 4.88 14.55
N SER A 133 -12.21 5.05 14.80
CA SER A 133 -11.53 4.46 15.95
C SER A 133 -11.97 5.03 17.30
N LYS A 134 -12.62 6.20 17.34
CA LYS A 134 -13.16 6.81 18.58
C LYS A 134 -14.16 5.93 19.31
N PHE A 135 -14.74 4.95 18.62
CA PHE A 135 -15.73 4.03 19.15
C PHE A 135 -15.14 2.68 19.58
N LEU A 136 -13.83 2.48 19.41
CA LEU A 136 -13.13 1.28 19.86
C LEU A 136 -12.61 1.47 21.29
N PRO A 137 -12.64 0.41 22.11
CA PRO A 137 -11.98 0.43 23.41
C PRO A 137 -10.45 0.55 23.22
N VAL A 138 -9.85 1.43 24.01
CA VAL A 138 -8.38 1.62 24.11
C VAL A 138 -7.74 0.44 24.82
#